data_AF-A0A350PI84-F1
#
_entry.id   AF-A0A350PI84-F1
#
_cell.length_a   1.000
_cell.length_b   1.000
_cell.length_c   1.000
_cell.angle_alpha   90.00
_cell.angle_beta   90.00
_cell.angle_gamma   90.00
#
_symmetry.space_group_name_H-M   'P 1'
#
loop_
_entity.id
_entity.type
_entity.pdbx_description
1 polymer ?
#
loop_
_entity_poly.entity_id
_entity_poly.type
_entity_poly.pdbx_seq_one_letter_code
_entity_poly.pdbx_strand_id
1 'polypeptide(L)'
;MQQAIFHGRSLGLTAQIERNGIPLNLTLYNDLDKYYDEVREQEIKELENVFDVYELGKFSHKKFEAALLKEKLLHRWPRSEKGRLKTDDRTFYRFSAVNEKIAAFRNSKFIIESRTLKGFCVGKDGRSRAPLNLFGQITGRTNVSTAINPFGAPRRMRTIIGTDKDHYLVYADWKSQEAVVQAYLSQDKQMIAAINSGDPYLYTAKKVGAVPKDAIRKNVENERELYKQSFLAIGYGQTPYGLKNKLG
;
A
#
# COMPACT_ATOMS: atom_id res chain seq x y z
N MET A 1 8.98 15.86 34.59
CA MET A 1 8.71 14.48 35.05
C MET A 1 7.62 13.77 34.24
N GLN A 2 6.50 14.43 33.91
CA GLN A 2 5.36 13.83 33.20
C GLN A 2 5.70 13.18 31.84
N GLN A 3 6.48 13.86 30.99
CA GLN A 3 6.90 13.31 29.69
C GLN A 3 7.77 12.06 29.82
N ALA A 4 8.71 12.04 30.78
CA ALA A 4 9.57 10.88 31.02
C ALA A 4 8.77 9.65 31.46
N ILE A 5 7.76 9.83 32.33
CA ILE A 5 6.86 8.75 32.77
C ILE A 5 6.02 8.25 31.58
N PHE A 6 5.48 9.16 30.77
CA PHE A 6 4.70 8.79 29.59
C PHE A 6 5.54 8.02 28.56
N HIS A 7 6.74 8.50 28.25
CA HIS A 7 7.67 7.83 27.34
C HIS A 7 8.12 6.47 27.88
N GLY A 8 8.45 6.37 29.17
CA GLY A 8 8.82 5.10 29.81
C GLY A 8 7.70 4.07 29.74
N ARG A 9 6.46 4.47 30.05
CA ARG A 9 5.28 3.61 29.90
C ARG A 9 5.04 3.19 28.46
N SER A 10 5.19 4.13 27.51
CA SER A 10 4.99 3.87 26.08
C SER A 10 6.01 2.85 25.55
N LEU A 11 7.27 2.97 25.96
CA LEU A 11 8.34 2.01 25.63
C LEU A 11 8.06 0.62 26.21
N GLY A 12 7.56 0.55 27.44
CA GLY A 12 7.13 -0.72 28.04
C GLY A 12 6.04 -1.41 27.23
N LEU A 13 5.04 -0.65 26.75
CA LEU A 13 3.98 -1.19 25.89
C LEU A 13 4.51 -1.63 24.52
N THR A 14 5.41 -0.87 23.88
CA THR A 14 5.99 -1.28 22.60
C THR A 14 6.80 -2.57 22.73
N ALA A 15 7.56 -2.72 23.83
CA ALA A 15 8.31 -3.95 24.10
C ALA A 15 7.36 -5.15 24.31
N GLN A 16 6.22 -4.94 24.98
CA GLN A 16 5.20 -5.98 25.14
C GLN A 16 4.57 -6.37 23.80
N ILE A 17 4.23 -5.40 22.95
CA ILE A 17 3.69 -5.64 21.59
C ILE A 17 4.69 -6.43 20.75
N GLU A 18 5.96 -6.03 20.75
CA GLU A 18 7.02 -6.72 20.01
C GLU A 18 7.25 -8.14 20.52
N ARG A 19 7.32 -8.33 21.85
CA ARG A 19 7.46 -9.65 22.47
C ARG A 19 6.30 -10.57 22.09
N ASN A 20 5.07 -10.05 22.15
CA ASN A 20 3.88 -10.80 21.76
C ASN A 20 3.94 -11.15 20.28
N GLY A 21 4.28 -10.22 19.38
CA GLY A 21 4.35 -10.48 17.94
C GLY A 21 2.98 -10.75 17.29
N ILE A 22 2.96 -10.77 15.96
CA ILE A 22 1.77 -11.02 15.15
C ILE A 22 1.75 -12.51 14.76
N PRO A 23 0.67 -13.25 15.03
CA PRO A 23 0.60 -14.67 14.67
C PRO A 23 0.53 -14.83 13.15
N LEU A 24 1.13 -15.90 12.66
CA LEU A 24 1.14 -16.27 11.25
C LEU A 24 0.47 -17.62 11.03
N ASN A 25 -0.16 -17.78 9.88
CA ASN A 25 -0.49 -19.09 9.34
C ASN A 25 0.80 -19.74 8.80
N LEU A 26 1.44 -20.56 9.65
CA LEU A 26 2.69 -21.24 9.29
C LEU A 26 2.53 -22.25 8.16
N THR A 27 1.35 -22.83 7.97
CA THR A 27 1.11 -23.74 6.83
C THR A 27 1.24 -22.96 5.53
N LEU A 28 0.50 -21.85 5.41
CA LEU A 28 0.56 -20.99 4.23
C LEU A 28 1.96 -20.39 4.03
N TYR A 29 2.64 -19.99 5.10
CA TYR A 29 4.01 -19.47 5.03
C TYR A 29 4.99 -20.53 4.48
N ASN A 30 4.93 -21.75 4.99
CA ASN A 30 5.82 -22.84 4.58
C ASN A 30 5.50 -23.34 3.16
N ASP A 31 4.22 -23.38 2.78
CA ASP A 31 3.81 -23.74 1.42
C ASP A 31 4.33 -22.73 0.40
N LEU A 32 4.26 -21.44 0.72
CA LEU A 32 4.82 -20.40 -0.16
C LEU A 32 6.31 -20.56 -0.36
N ASP A 33 7.08 -20.89 0.68
CA ASP A 33 8.53 -21.12 0.58
C ASP A 33 8.83 -22.40 -0.22
N LYS A 34 8.11 -23.48 0.07
CA LYS A 34 8.29 -24.80 -0.55
C LYS A 34 7.98 -24.79 -2.05
N TYR A 35 6.83 -24.22 -2.44
CA TYR A 35 6.37 -24.23 -3.83
C TYR A 35 6.78 -22.97 -4.60
N TYR A 36 7.60 -22.10 -4.01
CA TYR A 36 7.99 -20.82 -4.60
C TYR A 36 8.58 -20.97 -6.01
N ASP A 37 9.58 -21.85 -6.14
CA ASP A 37 10.33 -21.98 -7.39
C ASP A 37 9.44 -22.53 -8.52
N GLU A 38 8.50 -23.44 -8.20
CA GLU A 38 7.50 -23.98 -9.13
C GLU A 38 6.51 -22.89 -9.60
N VAL A 39 5.91 -22.15 -8.66
CA VAL A 39 4.97 -21.05 -8.96
C VAL A 39 5.68 -19.96 -9.76
N ARG A 40 6.92 -19.65 -9.42
CA ARG A 40 7.73 -18.68 -10.15
C ARG A 40 7.99 -19.09 -11.59
N GLU A 41 8.32 -20.36 -11.82
CA GLU A 41 8.54 -20.87 -13.17
C GLU A 41 7.24 -20.83 -14.00
N GLN A 42 6.12 -21.24 -13.40
CA GLN A 42 4.81 -21.17 -14.03
C GLN A 42 4.44 -19.73 -14.41
N GLU A 43 4.58 -18.77 -13.47
CA GLU A 43 4.27 -17.37 -13.72
C GLU A 43 5.14 -16.77 -14.83
N ILE A 44 6.42 -17.16 -14.93
CA ILE A 44 7.30 -16.73 -16.02
C ILE A 44 6.80 -17.28 -17.36
N LYS A 45 6.43 -18.56 -17.44
CA LYS A 45 5.90 -19.17 -18.68
C LYS A 45 4.60 -18.54 -19.14
N GLU A 46 3.68 -18.26 -18.22
CA GLU A 46 2.43 -17.57 -18.54
C GLU A 46 2.71 -16.14 -19.03
N LEU A 47 3.64 -15.44 -18.38
CA LEU A 47 4.03 -14.10 -18.75
C LEU A 47 4.74 -14.02 -20.10
N GLU A 48 5.52 -15.03 -20.52
CA GLU A 48 6.17 -15.05 -21.84
C GLU A 48 5.17 -14.89 -23.00
N ASN A 49 3.96 -15.44 -22.86
CA ASN A 49 2.90 -15.30 -23.86
C ASN A 49 2.27 -13.90 -23.91
N VAL A 50 2.39 -13.13 -22.84
CA VAL A 50 1.76 -11.80 -22.69
C VAL A 50 2.78 -10.67 -22.90
N PHE A 51 3.91 -10.74 -22.19
CA PHE A 51 4.97 -9.73 -22.16
C PHE A 51 6.35 -10.39 -21.91
N ASP A 52 6.93 -10.93 -22.97
CA ASP A 52 8.23 -11.65 -22.92
C ASP A 52 9.40 -10.74 -22.53
N VAL A 53 9.84 -10.86 -21.27
CA VAL A 53 10.94 -10.06 -20.70
C VAL A 53 11.94 -10.87 -19.86
N TYR A 54 11.73 -12.18 -19.75
CA TYR A 54 12.62 -13.08 -19.02
C TYR A 54 13.38 -13.99 -19.99
N GLU A 55 14.61 -14.32 -19.64
CA GLU A 55 15.50 -15.19 -20.40
C GLU A 55 16.26 -16.07 -19.42
N LEU A 56 16.15 -17.39 -19.55
CA LEU A 56 16.72 -18.36 -18.60
C LEU A 56 16.33 -18.04 -17.14
N GLY A 57 15.08 -17.62 -16.94
CA GLY A 57 14.56 -17.23 -15.63
C GLY A 57 15.09 -15.90 -15.07
N LYS A 58 15.83 -15.10 -15.84
CA LYS A 58 16.34 -13.77 -15.41
C LYS A 58 15.76 -12.65 -16.26
N PHE A 59 15.53 -11.49 -15.65
CA PHE A 59 15.02 -10.33 -16.37
C PHE A 59 16.05 -9.85 -17.41
N SER A 60 15.66 -9.82 -18.68
CA SER A 60 16.53 -9.45 -19.80
C SER A 60 16.19 -8.05 -20.30
N HIS A 61 17.12 -7.10 -20.13
CA HIS A 61 16.93 -5.72 -20.59
C HIS A 61 16.73 -5.64 -22.11
N LYS A 62 17.35 -6.54 -22.87
CA LYS A 62 17.19 -6.63 -24.33
C LYS A 62 15.77 -7.04 -24.71
N LYS A 63 15.23 -8.08 -24.07
CA LYS A 63 13.83 -8.49 -24.28
C LYS A 63 12.86 -7.41 -23.83
N PHE A 64 13.14 -6.74 -22.71
CA PHE A 64 12.32 -5.64 -22.24
C PHE A 64 12.24 -4.47 -23.24
N GLU A 65 13.36 -4.09 -23.85
CA GLU A 65 13.37 -3.07 -24.90
C GLU A 65 12.57 -3.50 -26.14
N ALA A 66 12.71 -4.75 -26.57
CA ALA A 66 11.93 -5.31 -27.68
C ALA A 66 10.42 -5.36 -27.38
N ALA A 67 10.04 -5.74 -26.15
CA ALA A 67 8.65 -5.76 -25.70
C ALA A 67 8.05 -4.34 -25.67
N LEU A 68 8.79 -3.35 -25.16
CA LEU A 68 8.35 -1.94 -25.19
C LEU A 68 8.23 -1.38 -26.62
N LEU A 69 9.08 -1.83 -27.55
CA LEU A 69 8.97 -1.46 -28.96
C LEU A 69 7.71 -2.04 -29.59
N LYS A 70 7.41 -3.33 -29.33
CA LYS A 70 6.19 -4.01 -29.80
C LYS A 70 4.92 -3.32 -29.30
N GLU A 71 4.93 -2.87 -28.05
CA GLU A 71 3.82 -2.13 -27.43
C GLU A 71 3.80 -0.63 -27.80
N LYS A 72 4.71 -0.15 -28.65
CA LYS A 72 4.86 1.25 -29.06
C LYS A 72 5.07 2.22 -27.88
N LEU A 73 5.62 1.74 -26.77
CA LEU A 73 5.84 2.53 -25.55
C LEU A 73 7.27 3.01 -25.37
N LEU A 74 8.23 2.46 -26.12
CA LEU A 74 9.66 2.75 -25.96
C LEU A 74 9.98 4.26 -26.00
N HIS A 75 9.36 5.01 -26.92
CA HIS A 75 9.60 6.45 -27.11
C HIS A 75 9.15 7.33 -25.91
N ARG A 76 8.16 6.86 -25.14
CA ARG A 76 7.63 7.56 -23.96
C ARG A 76 8.17 6.98 -22.64
N TRP A 77 8.90 5.87 -22.70
CA TRP A 77 9.39 5.20 -21.51
C TRP A 77 10.51 6.02 -20.86
N PRO A 78 10.42 6.35 -19.56
CA PRO A 78 11.44 7.15 -18.91
C PRO A 78 12.75 6.35 -18.79
N ARG A 79 13.86 7.08 -18.92
CA ARG A 79 15.21 6.54 -18.73
C ARG A 79 15.81 7.06 -17.42
N SER A 80 16.68 6.26 -16.82
CA SER A 80 17.54 6.66 -15.70
C SER A 80 18.56 7.71 -16.16
N GLU A 81 19.23 8.37 -15.22
CA GLU A 81 20.32 9.31 -15.51
C GLU A 81 21.43 8.67 -16.37
N LYS A 82 21.63 7.35 -16.22
CA LYS A 82 22.59 6.56 -17.00
C LYS A 82 22.03 6.07 -18.35
N GLY A 83 20.90 6.60 -18.81
CA GLY A 83 20.30 6.25 -20.11
C GLY A 83 19.56 4.90 -20.19
N ARG A 84 19.62 4.06 -19.14
CA ARG A 84 18.91 2.77 -19.11
C ARG A 84 17.41 2.98 -18.92
N LEU A 85 16.58 2.15 -19.55
CA LEU A 85 15.13 2.12 -19.31
C LEU A 85 14.84 1.93 -17.81
N LYS A 86 13.95 2.75 -17.25
CA LYS A 86 13.57 2.63 -15.84
C LYS A 86 12.79 1.35 -15.60
N THR A 87 13.13 0.63 -14.53
CA THR A 87 12.50 -0.63 -14.10
C THR A 87 11.96 -0.57 -12.68
N ASP A 88 11.81 0.63 -12.12
CA ASP A 88 11.21 0.86 -10.82
C ASP A 88 9.67 0.69 -10.86
N ASP A 89 9.08 0.28 -9.73
CA ASP A 89 7.64 0.02 -9.64
C ASP A 89 6.79 1.26 -9.94
N ARG A 90 7.27 2.47 -9.61
CA ARG A 90 6.55 3.72 -9.87
C ARG A 90 6.38 3.96 -11.36
N THR A 91 7.43 3.69 -12.15
CA THR A 91 7.34 3.73 -13.62
C THR A 91 6.33 2.71 -14.13
N PHE A 92 6.41 1.45 -13.71
CA PHE A 92 5.45 0.42 -14.15
C PHE A 92 4.01 0.75 -13.75
N TYR A 93 3.80 1.27 -12.54
CA TYR A 93 2.48 1.70 -12.06
C TYR A 93 1.86 2.76 -12.98
N ARG A 94 2.60 3.80 -13.35
CA ARG A 94 2.11 4.85 -14.25
C ARG A 94 1.67 4.30 -15.61
N PHE A 95 2.42 3.35 -16.16
CA PHE A 95 2.11 2.79 -17.48
C PHE A 95 1.09 1.64 -17.43
N SER A 96 0.88 1.01 -16.27
CA SER A 96 -0.14 -0.02 -16.08
C SER A 96 -1.57 0.51 -16.30
N ALA A 97 -1.80 1.80 -16.08
CA ALA A 97 -3.10 2.45 -16.33
C ALA A 97 -3.42 2.61 -17.82
N VAL A 98 -2.43 2.52 -18.71
CA VAL A 98 -2.59 2.78 -20.15
C VAL A 98 -2.24 1.58 -21.03
N ASN A 99 -1.69 0.51 -20.46
CA ASN A 99 -1.35 -0.72 -21.19
C ASN A 99 -1.55 -1.95 -20.30
N GLU A 100 -2.47 -2.82 -20.70
CA GLU A 100 -2.87 -4.02 -19.95
C GLU A 100 -1.73 -5.04 -19.81
N LYS A 101 -0.84 -5.17 -20.80
CA LYS A 101 0.30 -6.10 -20.73
C LYS A 101 1.34 -5.64 -19.73
N ILE A 102 1.51 -4.33 -19.57
CA ILE A 102 2.34 -3.77 -18.49
C ILE A 102 1.68 -4.00 -17.14
N ALA A 103 0.36 -3.89 -17.05
CA ALA A 103 -0.38 -4.21 -15.83
C ALA A 103 -0.21 -5.70 -15.46
N ALA A 104 -0.33 -6.60 -16.44
CA ALA A 104 -0.06 -8.03 -16.28
C ALA A 104 1.38 -8.27 -15.82
N PHE A 105 2.38 -7.72 -16.53
CA PHE A 105 3.78 -7.83 -16.15
C PHE A 105 4.05 -7.34 -14.72
N ARG A 106 3.49 -6.19 -14.33
CA ARG A 106 3.66 -5.65 -12.97
C ARG A 106 3.08 -6.59 -11.91
N ASN A 107 1.94 -7.22 -12.20
CA ASN A 107 1.32 -8.21 -11.32
C ASN A 107 2.14 -9.50 -11.23
N SER A 108 2.66 -10.00 -12.34
CA SER A 108 3.50 -11.21 -12.38
C SER A 108 4.86 -10.97 -11.71
N LYS A 109 5.49 -9.83 -11.98
CA LYS A 109 6.76 -9.42 -11.37
C LYS A 109 6.69 -9.47 -9.84
N PHE A 110 5.55 -9.10 -9.27
CA PHE A 110 5.31 -9.18 -7.84
C PHE A 110 5.50 -10.60 -7.29
N ILE A 111 4.92 -11.60 -7.95
CA ILE A 111 5.01 -13.02 -7.55
C ILE A 111 6.43 -13.53 -7.81
N ILE A 112 6.99 -13.24 -8.99
CA ILE A 112 8.33 -13.68 -9.43
C ILE A 112 9.47 -13.17 -8.53
N GLU A 113 9.27 -12.03 -7.86
CA GLU A 113 10.24 -11.41 -6.94
C GLU A 113 9.90 -11.64 -5.46
N SER A 114 8.86 -12.41 -5.14
CA SER A 114 8.35 -12.55 -3.76
C SER A 114 9.15 -13.49 -2.84
N ARG A 115 10.23 -14.13 -3.33
CA ARG A 115 11.05 -15.09 -2.56
C ARG A 115 11.49 -14.55 -1.21
N THR A 116 11.94 -13.31 -1.20
CA THR A 116 12.18 -12.60 0.05
C THR A 116 10.81 -12.17 0.54
N LEU A 117 10.21 -12.91 1.48
CA LEU A 117 8.98 -12.55 2.19
C LEU A 117 9.18 -11.24 2.97
N LYS A 118 9.32 -10.14 2.22
CA LYS A 118 9.51 -8.79 2.76
C LYS A 118 8.29 -8.45 3.59
N GLY A 119 8.54 -8.01 4.80
CA GLY A 119 7.52 -7.74 5.80
C GLY A 119 7.33 -8.89 6.77
N PHE A 120 8.22 -9.88 6.87
CA PHE A 120 8.12 -10.89 7.93
C PHE A 120 9.47 -11.13 8.59
N CYS A 121 9.49 -11.10 9.92
CA CYS A 121 10.58 -11.61 10.76
C CYS A 121 9.99 -12.70 11.65
N VAL A 122 10.05 -13.95 11.19
CA VAL A 122 9.33 -15.08 11.79
C VAL A 122 10.15 -15.71 12.91
N GLY A 123 9.58 -15.78 14.11
CA GLY A 123 10.14 -16.51 15.24
C GLY A 123 9.82 -18.01 15.17
N LYS A 124 10.57 -18.81 15.94
CA LYS A 124 10.35 -20.26 16.07
C LYS A 124 8.96 -20.63 16.60
N ASP A 125 8.28 -19.69 17.24
CA ASP A 125 6.93 -19.81 17.78
C ASP A 125 5.82 -19.45 16.77
N GLY A 126 6.17 -19.24 15.50
CA GLY A 126 5.20 -18.91 14.45
C GLY A 126 4.68 -17.49 14.50
N ARG A 127 5.38 -16.59 15.20
CA ARG A 127 4.97 -15.19 15.35
C ARG A 127 5.99 -14.26 14.73
N SER A 128 5.51 -13.28 13.98
CA SER A 128 6.36 -12.25 13.41
C SER A 128 6.55 -11.07 14.35
N ARG A 129 7.79 -10.60 14.50
CA ARG A 129 8.13 -9.51 15.41
C ARG A 129 8.81 -8.37 14.68
N ALA A 130 8.34 -7.16 14.93
CA ALA A 130 8.97 -5.95 14.44
C ALA A 130 8.90 -4.87 15.52
N PRO A 131 10.02 -4.18 15.81
CA PRO A 131 10.02 -3.09 16.78
C PRO A 131 9.17 -1.93 16.28
N LEU A 132 8.43 -1.34 17.24
CA LEU A 132 7.71 -0.10 17.05
C LEU A 132 8.62 1.07 17.45
N ASN A 133 9.09 1.82 16.45
CA ASN A 133 9.96 2.97 16.68
C ASN A 133 9.12 4.21 17.02
N LEU A 134 9.13 4.62 18.29
CA LEU A 134 8.35 5.76 18.80
C LEU A 134 8.95 7.12 18.44
N PHE A 135 10.27 7.23 18.29
CA PHE A 135 10.97 8.53 18.22
C PHE A 135 11.61 8.79 16.86
N GLY A 136 11.01 8.25 15.80
CA GLY A 136 11.55 8.34 14.44
C GLY A 136 10.90 9.37 13.52
N GLN A 137 9.80 10.02 13.93
CA GLN A 137 9.01 10.91 13.06
C GLN A 137 8.69 12.22 13.79
N ILE A 138 8.81 13.35 13.08
CA ILE A 138 8.49 14.69 13.61
C ILE A 138 7.01 14.87 13.96
N THR A 139 6.13 14.05 13.40
CA THR A 139 4.67 14.07 13.66
C THR A 139 4.27 13.29 14.91
N GLY A 140 5.21 12.65 15.59
CA GLY A 140 4.93 11.76 16.74
C GLY A 140 4.31 10.41 16.36
N ARG A 141 4.18 10.10 15.07
CA ARG A 141 3.72 8.77 14.61
C ARG A 141 4.74 7.69 14.96
N THR A 142 4.24 6.55 15.41
CA THR A 142 5.05 5.32 15.50
C THR A 142 5.43 4.85 14.11
N ASN A 143 6.71 4.56 13.90
CA ASN A 143 7.19 3.97 12.67
C ASN A 143 7.50 2.48 12.86
N VAL A 144 7.40 1.72 11.80
CA VAL A 144 7.61 0.27 11.82
C VAL A 144 8.26 -0.14 10.50
N SER A 145 9.27 -1.02 10.58
CA SER A 145 10.05 -1.41 9.41
C SER A 145 9.20 -2.19 8.40
N THR A 146 9.13 -1.69 7.17
CA THR A 146 8.42 -2.34 6.06
C THR A 146 9.08 -3.65 5.62
N ALA A 147 10.35 -3.86 5.99
CA ALA A 147 11.10 -5.05 5.63
C ALA A 147 10.78 -6.27 6.51
N ILE A 148 10.30 -6.07 7.73
CA ILE A 148 10.14 -7.14 8.73
C ILE A 148 8.75 -7.20 9.39
N ASN A 149 7.93 -6.16 9.23
CA ASN A 149 6.59 -6.12 9.81
C ASN A 149 5.52 -6.62 8.84
N PRO A 150 4.62 -7.53 9.25
CA PRO A 150 3.57 -8.09 8.38
C PRO A 150 2.67 -7.04 7.72
N PHE A 151 2.40 -5.92 8.38
CA PHE A 151 1.64 -4.83 7.76
C PHE A 151 2.46 -4.00 6.76
N GLY A 152 3.78 -4.11 6.78
CA GLY A 152 4.66 -3.62 5.73
C GLY A 152 4.69 -4.53 4.49
N ALA A 153 4.28 -5.79 4.64
CA ALA A 153 4.19 -6.72 3.53
C ALA A 153 3.17 -6.24 2.49
N PRO A 154 3.38 -6.57 1.21
CA PRO A 154 2.42 -6.33 0.14
C PRO A 154 1.04 -6.88 0.51
N ARG A 155 -0.03 -6.16 0.15
CA ARG A 155 -1.41 -6.49 0.57
C ARG A 155 -1.78 -7.97 0.35
N ARG A 156 -1.37 -8.55 -0.78
CA ARG A 156 -1.62 -9.96 -1.13
C ARG A 156 -0.95 -10.95 -0.18
N MET A 157 0.23 -10.62 0.37
CA MET A 157 0.97 -11.49 1.31
C MET A 157 0.48 -11.35 2.75
N ARG A 158 -0.34 -10.34 3.05
CA ARG A 158 -0.89 -10.16 4.41
C ARG A 158 -1.87 -11.26 4.80
N THR A 159 -2.32 -12.09 3.86
CA THR A 159 -3.11 -13.31 4.13
C THR A 159 -2.36 -14.33 4.97
N ILE A 160 -1.03 -14.24 5.03
CA ILE A 160 -0.18 -15.03 5.93
C ILE A 160 -0.41 -14.64 7.40
N ILE A 161 -0.86 -13.41 7.67
CA ILE A 161 -1.30 -13.04 9.01
C ILE A 161 -2.54 -13.87 9.33
N GLY A 162 -2.42 -14.71 10.35
CA GLY A 162 -3.44 -15.67 10.69
C GLY A 162 -3.22 -16.19 12.10
N THR A 163 -4.27 -16.70 12.72
CA THR A 163 -4.21 -17.27 14.05
C THR A 163 -4.66 -18.73 14.00
N ASP A 164 -4.43 -19.48 15.08
CA ASP A 164 -4.94 -20.83 15.21
C ASP A 164 -6.47 -20.88 15.36
N LYS A 165 -7.03 -22.09 15.39
CA LYS A 165 -8.47 -22.35 15.48
C LYS A 165 -9.14 -21.88 16.79
N ASP A 166 -8.36 -21.58 17.82
CA ASP A 166 -8.86 -21.29 19.17
C ASP A 166 -8.85 -19.77 19.47
N HIS A 167 -8.40 -18.95 18.51
CA HIS A 167 -8.24 -17.51 18.65
C HIS A 167 -8.89 -16.73 17.50
N TYR A 168 -9.12 -15.43 17.75
CA TYR A 168 -9.59 -14.48 16.74
C TYR A 168 -8.62 -13.31 16.61
N LEU A 169 -8.46 -12.82 15.39
CA LEU A 169 -7.76 -11.57 15.11
C LEU A 169 -8.77 -10.44 14.96
N VAL A 170 -8.56 -9.36 15.72
CA VAL A 170 -9.37 -8.15 15.63
C VAL A 170 -8.54 -7.07 14.94
N TYR A 171 -9.05 -6.55 13.82
CA TYR A 171 -8.47 -5.41 13.12
C TYR A 171 -9.36 -4.20 13.30
N ALA A 172 -8.82 -3.14 13.92
CA ALA A 172 -9.51 -1.88 14.13
C ALA A 172 -8.75 -0.75 13.45
N ASP A 173 -9.48 0.09 12.72
CA ASP A 173 -8.96 1.27 12.03
C ASP A 173 -9.89 2.47 12.24
N TRP A 174 -9.31 3.65 12.42
CA TRP A 174 -10.07 4.86 12.68
C TRP A 174 -10.69 5.39 11.38
N LYS A 175 -12.01 5.56 11.38
CA LYS A 175 -12.70 6.17 10.25
C LYS A 175 -12.40 7.67 10.17
N SER A 176 -11.77 8.09 9.08
CA SER A 176 -11.54 9.52 8.76
C SER A 176 -10.82 10.31 9.87
N GLN A 177 -9.89 9.67 10.58
CA GLN A 177 -9.20 10.25 11.75
C GLN A 177 -8.67 11.66 11.51
N GLU A 178 -7.97 11.88 10.39
CA GLU A 178 -7.40 13.19 10.07
C GLU A 178 -8.46 14.27 9.89
N ALA A 179 -9.60 13.95 9.26
CA ALA A 179 -10.70 14.89 9.09
C ALA A 179 -11.40 15.21 10.43
N VAL A 180 -11.53 14.22 11.32
CA VAL A 180 -12.07 14.40 12.67
C VAL A 180 -11.17 15.34 13.48
N VAL A 181 -9.85 15.11 13.46
CA VAL A 181 -8.88 15.98 14.13
C VAL A 181 -8.92 17.40 13.58
N GLN A 182 -8.97 17.55 12.25
CA GLN A 182 -9.08 18.88 11.63
C GLN A 182 -10.36 19.60 12.05
N ALA A 183 -11.51 18.94 12.03
CA ALA A 183 -12.80 19.52 12.44
C ALA A 183 -12.78 19.96 13.92
N TYR A 184 -12.22 19.12 14.78
CA TYR A 184 -12.10 19.41 16.21
C TYR A 184 -11.13 20.58 16.49
N LEU A 185 -10.00 20.64 15.79
CA LEU A 185 -9.02 21.71 16.02
C LEU A 185 -9.43 23.04 15.39
N SER A 186 -10.08 23.03 14.23
CA SER A 186 -10.50 24.24 13.53
C SER A 186 -11.80 24.83 14.07
N GLN A 187 -12.63 24.00 14.71
CA GLN A 187 -14.01 24.35 15.11
C GLN A 187 -14.88 24.78 13.92
N ASP A 188 -14.52 24.40 12.69
CA ASP A 188 -15.29 24.75 11.50
C ASP A 188 -16.63 24.00 11.49
N LYS A 189 -17.73 24.77 11.46
CA LYS A 189 -19.09 24.23 11.52
C LYS A 189 -19.41 23.30 10.36
N GLN A 190 -18.84 23.54 9.18
CA GLN A 190 -19.10 22.74 7.98
C GLN A 190 -18.33 21.42 8.03
N MET A 191 -17.10 21.42 8.55
CA MET A 191 -16.33 20.21 8.81
C MET A 191 -16.98 19.36 9.89
N ILE A 192 -17.45 19.97 10.98
CA ILE A 192 -18.19 19.26 12.04
C ILE A 192 -19.46 18.63 11.47
N ALA A 193 -20.24 19.36 10.65
CA ALA A 193 -21.40 18.81 9.96
C ALA A 193 -21.02 17.64 9.03
N ALA A 194 -19.90 17.76 8.31
CA ALA A 194 -19.39 16.70 7.44
C ALA A 194 -19.00 15.43 8.23
N ILE A 195 -18.37 15.58 9.40
CA ILE A 195 -18.08 14.44 10.29
C ILE A 195 -19.36 13.81 10.83
N ASN A 196 -20.31 14.62 11.30
CA ASN A 196 -21.59 14.16 11.83
C ASN A 196 -22.46 13.46 10.77
N SER A 197 -22.25 13.75 9.49
CA SER A 197 -22.88 13.01 8.39
C SER A 197 -22.40 11.55 8.27
N GLY A 198 -21.31 11.19 8.97
CA GLY A 198 -20.70 9.86 8.96
C GLY A 198 -19.71 9.64 7.82
N ASP A 199 -19.70 10.47 6.78
CA ASP A 199 -18.74 10.39 5.67
C ASP A 199 -18.37 11.79 5.15
N PRO A 200 -17.31 12.41 5.67
CA PRO A 200 -16.98 13.79 5.31
C PRO A 200 -16.68 13.96 3.82
N TYR A 201 -16.14 12.94 3.16
CA TYR A 201 -15.76 13.03 1.76
C TYR A 201 -16.96 12.99 0.83
N LEU A 202 -17.91 12.08 1.11
CA LEU A 202 -19.19 12.04 0.37
C LEU A 202 -20.02 13.31 0.65
N TYR A 203 -20.01 13.81 1.88
CA TYR A 203 -20.66 15.06 2.24
C TYR A 203 -20.09 16.24 1.42
N THR A 204 -18.77 16.36 1.32
CA THR A 204 -18.13 17.38 0.50
C THR A 204 -18.53 17.26 -0.98
N ALA A 205 -18.49 16.04 -1.54
CA ALA A 205 -18.87 15.80 -2.94
C ALA A 205 -20.31 16.24 -3.24
N LYS A 206 -21.26 15.91 -2.35
CA LYS A 206 -22.66 16.33 -2.45
C LYS A 206 -22.81 17.85 -2.36
N LYS A 207 -22.08 18.46 -1.43
CA LYS A 207 -22.19 19.90 -1.15
C LYS A 207 -21.74 20.76 -2.32
N VAL A 208 -20.71 20.32 -3.06
CA VAL A 208 -20.21 21.04 -4.24
C VAL A 208 -20.92 20.62 -5.54
N GLY A 209 -21.93 19.75 -5.45
CA GLY A 209 -22.73 19.32 -6.60
C GLY A 209 -22.04 18.33 -7.52
N ALA A 210 -20.94 17.69 -7.09
CA ALA A 210 -20.24 16.69 -7.91
C ALA A 210 -20.95 15.34 -7.96
N VAL A 211 -21.84 15.09 -6.99
CA VAL A 211 -22.74 13.92 -6.98
C VAL A 211 -24.14 14.38 -6.56
N PRO A 212 -25.20 13.63 -6.94
CA PRO A 212 -26.57 13.90 -6.47
C PRO A 212 -26.68 13.93 -4.94
N LYS A 213 -27.59 14.74 -4.39
CA LYS A 213 -27.76 14.90 -2.93
C LYS A 213 -28.18 13.59 -2.24
N ASP A 214 -28.95 12.77 -2.94
CA ASP A 214 -29.41 11.44 -2.56
C ASP A 214 -28.38 10.33 -2.86
N ALA A 215 -27.22 10.66 -3.45
CA ALA A 215 -26.21 9.67 -3.80
C ALA A 215 -25.77 8.86 -2.57
N ILE A 216 -25.76 7.54 -2.73
CA ILE A 216 -25.21 6.61 -1.74
C ILE A 216 -23.81 6.19 -2.16
N ARG A 217 -22.92 6.00 -1.19
CA ARG A 217 -21.50 5.67 -1.41
C ARG A 217 -21.28 4.60 -2.48
N LYS A 218 -22.06 3.52 -2.44
CA LYS A 218 -21.95 2.39 -3.38
C LYS A 218 -22.04 2.81 -4.86
N ASN A 219 -22.82 3.85 -5.17
CA ASN A 219 -23.07 4.28 -6.54
C ASN A 219 -22.06 5.34 -7.02
N VAL A 220 -21.27 5.92 -6.12
CA VAL A 220 -20.39 7.06 -6.39
C VAL A 220 -19.02 6.92 -5.71
N GLU A 221 -18.49 5.70 -5.58
CA GLU A 221 -17.24 5.44 -4.85
C GLU A 221 -16.03 6.11 -5.54
N ASN A 222 -16.03 6.16 -6.87
CA ASN A 222 -14.97 6.79 -7.65
C ASN A 222 -14.91 8.30 -7.37
N GLU A 223 -16.06 8.98 -7.45
CA GLU A 223 -16.20 10.40 -7.14
C GLU A 223 -15.85 10.67 -5.68
N ARG A 224 -16.34 9.83 -4.76
CA ARG A 224 -16.02 9.95 -3.33
C ARG A 224 -14.52 9.85 -3.08
N GLU A 225 -13.81 8.90 -3.69
CA GLU A 225 -12.35 8.77 -3.52
C GLU A 225 -11.59 9.96 -4.14
N LEU A 226 -12.05 10.53 -5.27
CA LEU A 226 -11.50 11.80 -5.79
C LEU A 226 -11.64 12.94 -4.77
N TYR A 227 -12.83 13.05 -4.15
CA TYR A 227 -13.08 14.07 -3.13
C TYR A 227 -12.31 13.84 -1.84
N LYS A 228 -12.11 12.58 -1.43
CA LYS A 228 -11.23 12.25 -0.31
C LYS A 228 -9.80 12.66 -0.56
N GLN A 229 -9.26 12.32 -1.74
CA GLN A 229 -7.90 12.72 -2.11
C GLN A 229 -7.75 14.24 -2.15
N SER A 230 -8.75 14.93 -2.71
CA SER A 230 -8.77 16.39 -2.82
C SER A 230 -8.87 17.06 -1.45
N PHE A 231 -9.77 16.59 -0.60
CA PHE A 231 -9.96 17.10 0.77
C PHE A 231 -8.67 17.02 1.58
N LEU A 232 -8.02 15.86 1.61
CA LEU A 232 -6.76 15.68 2.35
C LEU A 232 -5.62 16.49 1.74
N ALA A 233 -5.51 16.50 0.40
CA ALA A 233 -4.51 17.29 -0.32
C ALA A 233 -4.61 18.79 0.01
N ILE A 234 -5.81 19.35 -0.07
CA ILE A 234 -6.09 20.75 0.24
C ILE A 234 -5.81 21.04 1.71
N GLY A 235 -6.21 20.15 2.63
CA GLY A 235 -5.92 20.27 4.06
C GLY A 235 -4.43 20.34 4.38
N TYR A 236 -3.58 19.73 3.55
CA TYR A 236 -2.12 19.81 3.65
C TYR A 236 -1.49 20.89 2.75
N GLY A 237 -2.29 21.78 2.14
CA GLY A 237 -1.80 22.91 1.34
C GLY A 237 -1.32 22.55 -0.07
N GLN A 238 -1.74 21.40 -0.63
CA GLN A 238 -1.38 21.01 -2.00
C GLN A 238 -1.94 22.02 -3.01
N THR A 239 -1.07 22.49 -3.92
CA THR A 239 -1.45 23.49 -4.94
C THR A 239 -2.30 22.89 -6.06
N PRO A 240 -3.06 23.71 -6.82
CA PRO A 240 -3.84 23.23 -7.96
C PRO A 240 -3.02 22.46 -9.01
N TYR A 241 -1.77 22.87 -9.25
CA TYR A 241 -0.87 22.17 -10.17
C TYR A 241 -0.57 20.74 -9.70
N GLY A 242 -0.26 20.58 -8.41
CA GLY A 242 -0.02 19.26 -7.82
C GLY A 242 -1.28 18.41 -7.79
N LEU A 243 -2.45 19.01 -7.54
CA LEU A 243 -3.72 18.30 -7.48
C LEU A 243 -4.14 17.78 -8.86
N LYS A 244 -4.02 18.60 -9.92
CA LYS A 244 -4.26 18.21 -11.32
C LYS A 244 -3.52 16.92 -11.67
N ASN A 245 -2.21 16.89 -11.47
CA ASN A 245 -1.39 15.72 -11.80
C ASN A 245 -1.77 14.44 -11.02
N LYS A 246 -2.42 14.58 -9.86
CA LYS A 246 -2.82 13.46 -9.00
C LYS A 246 -4.20 12.90 -9.37
N LEU A 247 -5.13 13.77 -9.78
CA LEU A 247 -6.49 13.39 -10.12
C LEU A 247 -6.64 12.93 -11.59
N GLY A 248 -5.70 13.29 -12.47
CA GLY A 248 -5.71 12.95 -13.90
C GLY A 248 -6.16 14.11 -14.76
#